data_AF-A0AAE6RCT3-F1
#
_entry.id   AF-A0AAE6RCT3-F1
#
_cell.length_a   1.000
_cell.length_b   1.000
_cell.length_c   1.000
_cell.angle_alpha   90.00
_cell.angle_beta   90.00
_cell.angle_gamma   90.00
#
_symmetry.space_group_name_H-M   'P 1'
#
loop_
_entity.id
_entity.type
_entity.pdbx_description
1 polymer ?
#
loop_
_entity_poly.entity_id
_entity_poly.type
_entity_poly.pdbx_seq_one_letter_code
_entity_poly.pdbx_strand_id
1 'polypeptide(L)'
;MALIGNGAQSEFQALAFHKHLGIEEIVAYDTDPLATAKLIANLKEYSGLTIRRAGSVAEAVKGADIITTVTADKAYATIITPDMLEPGMHLNAVGGDCPGKTELHADVLRKARVFVEYEPQTRVEGDIQQLPADFPVVDLWRVLRGETEGRQSDSQVTVFDSVGFALEDYTVLRYVLQQAEKRGMGSKIDLVPWVEDDPKDLFSHTRGRAGKNRIRRVA
;
A
#
# COMPACT_ATOMS: atom_id res chain seq x y z
N MET A 1 -8.68 0.45 16.06
CA MET A 1 -8.14 1.12 14.85
C MET A 1 -9.23 1.90 14.14
N ALA A 2 -8.94 3.07 13.60
CA ALA A 2 -9.83 3.80 12.68
C ALA A 2 -9.46 3.47 11.23
N LEU A 3 -10.46 3.28 10.36
CA LEU A 3 -10.26 2.95 8.95
C LEU A 3 -11.07 3.92 8.07
N ILE A 4 -10.36 4.87 7.45
CA ILE A 4 -10.94 5.95 6.67
C ILE A 4 -10.74 5.65 5.17
N GLY A 5 -11.84 5.54 4.43
CA GLY A 5 -11.85 4.95 3.10
C GLY A 5 -12.13 3.45 3.20
N ASN A 6 -13.26 3.01 2.66
CA ASN A 6 -13.78 1.65 2.74
C ASN A 6 -13.95 1.02 1.34
N GLY A 7 -13.17 1.50 0.38
CA GLY A 7 -13.08 0.98 -0.98
C GLY A 7 -12.28 -0.31 -1.10
N ALA A 8 -11.54 -0.47 -2.18
CA ALA A 8 -10.88 -1.74 -2.55
C ALA A 8 -9.79 -2.19 -1.57
N GLN A 9 -9.06 -1.26 -0.95
CA GLN A 9 -7.95 -1.59 -0.05
C GLN A 9 -8.41 -2.00 1.36
N SER A 10 -9.66 -1.66 1.71
CA SER A 10 -10.10 -1.63 3.11
C SER A 10 -10.18 -3.00 3.77
N GLU A 11 -10.69 -4.01 3.06
CA GLU A 11 -10.75 -5.38 3.57
C GLU A 11 -9.35 -5.95 3.85
N PHE A 12 -8.40 -5.68 2.95
CA PHE A 12 -7.04 -6.18 3.06
C PHE A 12 -6.30 -5.53 4.23
N GLN A 13 -6.44 -4.21 4.39
CA GLN A 13 -5.90 -3.49 5.54
C GLN A 13 -6.52 -4.00 6.85
N ALA A 14 -7.85 -4.06 6.92
CA ALA A 14 -8.55 -4.55 8.11
C ALA A 14 -8.09 -5.95 8.53
N LEU A 15 -7.98 -6.89 7.59
CA LEU A 15 -7.51 -8.24 7.88
C LEU A 15 -6.04 -8.30 8.25
N ALA A 16 -5.17 -7.53 7.62
CA ALA A 16 -3.76 -7.49 7.98
C ALA A 16 -3.58 -7.08 9.45
N PHE A 17 -4.21 -5.97 9.86
CA PHE A 17 -4.15 -5.49 11.24
C PHE A 17 -4.84 -6.44 12.23
N HIS A 18 -6.00 -6.98 11.89
CA HIS A 18 -6.71 -7.92 12.77
C HIS A 18 -5.91 -9.21 12.98
N LYS A 19 -5.48 -9.85 11.89
CA LYS A 19 -4.88 -11.20 11.92
C LYS A 19 -3.42 -11.20 12.36
N HIS A 20 -2.70 -10.10 12.21
CA HIS A 20 -1.26 -10.05 12.45
C HIS A 20 -0.81 -9.02 13.49
N LEU A 21 -1.68 -8.06 13.87
CA LEU A 21 -1.37 -7.06 14.88
C LEU A 21 -2.38 -7.06 16.05
N GLY A 22 -3.35 -7.96 16.07
CA GLY A 22 -4.28 -8.12 17.18
C GLY A 22 -5.32 -6.99 17.30
N ILE A 23 -5.64 -6.30 16.20
CA ILE A 23 -6.75 -5.34 16.21
C ILE A 23 -8.08 -6.10 16.32
N GLU A 24 -8.82 -5.83 17.39
CA GLU A 24 -10.13 -6.45 17.68
C GLU A 24 -11.32 -5.54 17.32
N GLU A 25 -11.09 -4.22 17.26
CA GLU A 25 -12.10 -3.22 16.90
C GLU A 25 -11.63 -2.29 15.78
N ILE A 26 -12.47 -2.14 14.76
CA ILE A 26 -12.33 -1.15 13.68
C ILE A 26 -13.53 -0.20 13.69
N VAL A 27 -13.23 1.09 13.72
CA VAL A 27 -14.21 2.15 13.51
C VAL A 27 -14.03 2.68 12.10
N ALA A 28 -14.97 2.35 11.24
CA ALA A 28 -14.88 2.62 9.81
C ALA A 28 -15.69 3.86 9.42
N TYR A 29 -15.14 4.65 8.49
CA TYR A 29 -15.83 5.76 7.86
C TYR A 29 -15.48 5.85 6.38
N ASP A 30 -16.49 6.10 5.56
CA ASP A 30 -16.37 6.46 4.15
C ASP A 30 -17.46 7.48 3.83
N THR A 31 -17.21 8.37 2.85
CA THR A 31 -18.23 9.29 2.34
C THR A 31 -19.34 8.53 1.61
N ASP A 32 -19.03 7.39 0.98
CA ASP A 32 -20.01 6.43 0.48
C ASP A 32 -20.45 5.45 1.58
N PRO A 33 -21.68 5.55 2.10
CA PRO A 33 -22.20 4.62 3.12
C PRO A 33 -22.21 3.16 2.68
N LEU A 34 -22.32 2.88 1.37
CA LEU A 34 -22.37 1.53 0.83
C LEU A 34 -20.99 0.85 0.88
N ALA A 35 -19.91 1.62 0.79
CA ALA A 35 -18.55 1.12 0.93
C ALA A 35 -18.31 0.55 2.35
N THR A 36 -18.73 1.28 3.39
CA THR A 36 -18.67 0.78 4.77
C THR A 36 -19.58 -0.44 4.97
N ALA A 37 -20.79 -0.44 4.39
CA ALA A 37 -21.68 -1.60 4.46
C ALA A 37 -21.08 -2.85 3.82
N LYS A 38 -20.42 -2.70 2.66
CA LYS A 38 -19.65 -3.77 1.99
C LYS A 38 -18.56 -4.32 2.89
N LEU A 39 -17.72 -3.44 3.45
CA LEU A 39 -16.60 -3.83 4.32
C LEU A 39 -17.10 -4.68 5.51
N ILE A 40 -18.13 -4.20 6.21
CA ILE A 40 -18.72 -4.91 7.34
C ILE A 40 -19.29 -6.26 6.90
N ALA A 41 -20.00 -6.32 5.77
CA ALA A 41 -20.58 -7.56 5.27
C ALA A 41 -19.50 -8.60 4.90
N ASN A 42 -18.46 -8.19 4.20
CA ASN A 42 -17.35 -9.05 3.79
C ASN A 42 -16.58 -9.63 4.98
N LEU A 43 -16.42 -8.86 6.05
CA LEU A 43 -15.62 -9.28 7.21
C LEU A 43 -16.44 -9.82 8.38
N LYS A 44 -17.76 -9.96 8.21
CA LYS A 44 -18.67 -10.46 9.26
C LYS A 44 -18.34 -11.89 9.72
N GLU A 45 -17.72 -12.70 8.86
CA GLU A 45 -17.32 -14.07 9.20
C GLU A 45 -16.19 -14.13 10.26
N TYR A 46 -15.46 -13.03 10.47
CA TYR A 46 -14.38 -12.95 11.46
C TYR A 46 -14.94 -12.54 12.83
N SER A 47 -15.45 -13.51 13.59
CA SER A 47 -16.10 -13.25 14.89
C SER A 47 -15.24 -12.56 15.95
N GLY A 48 -13.91 -12.56 15.79
CA GLY A 48 -12.96 -11.85 16.66
C GLY A 48 -12.70 -10.39 16.24
N LEU A 49 -13.38 -9.89 15.21
CA LEU A 49 -13.25 -8.53 14.70
C LEU A 49 -14.59 -7.83 14.74
N THR A 50 -14.68 -6.76 15.52
CA THR A 50 -15.84 -5.86 15.53
C THR A 50 -15.57 -4.71 14.57
N ILE A 51 -16.44 -4.52 13.57
CA ILE A 51 -16.39 -3.35 12.69
C ILE A 51 -17.69 -2.57 12.86
N ARG A 52 -17.57 -1.30 13.25
CA ARG A 52 -18.71 -0.38 13.36
C ARG A 52 -18.50 0.85 12.51
N ARG A 53 -19.61 1.41 12.01
CA ARG A 53 -19.61 2.64 11.24
C ARG A 53 -19.66 3.86 12.17
N ALA A 54 -18.83 4.87 11.88
CA ALA A 54 -18.92 6.20 12.49
C ALA A 54 -19.68 7.19 11.59
N GLY A 55 -20.17 8.28 12.17
CA GLY A 55 -20.83 9.39 11.48
C GLY A 55 -19.87 10.42 10.86
N SER A 56 -18.60 10.44 11.25
CA SER A 56 -17.57 11.33 10.71
C SER A 56 -16.16 10.76 10.92
N VAL A 57 -15.15 11.34 10.23
CA VAL A 57 -13.73 11.00 10.47
C VAL A 57 -13.33 11.29 11.91
N ALA A 58 -13.66 12.48 12.44
CA ALA A 58 -13.35 12.87 13.82
C ALA A 58 -13.93 11.89 14.85
N GLU A 59 -15.14 11.38 14.62
CA GLU A 59 -15.74 10.34 15.47
C GLU A 59 -15.01 9.01 15.33
N ALA A 60 -14.59 8.64 14.11
CA ALA A 60 -13.92 7.37 13.85
C ALA A 60 -12.54 7.26 14.52
N VAL A 61 -11.78 8.35 14.52
CA VAL A 61 -10.39 8.37 15.01
C VAL A 61 -10.26 8.55 16.52
N LYS A 62 -11.33 8.99 17.20
CA LYS A 62 -11.32 9.27 18.64
C LYS A 62 -10.94 8.04 19.45
N GLY A 63 -9.85 8.14 20.22
CA GLY A 63 -9.32 7.05 21.05
C GLY A 63 -8.75 5.86 20.26
N ALA A 64 -8.49 6.00 18.96
CA ALA A 64 -7.91 4.92 18.16
C ALA A 64 -6.38 4.88 18.32
N ASP A 65 -5.81 3.70 18.57
CA ASP A 65 -4.35 3.53 18.63
C ASP A 65 -3.68 3.69 17.25
N ILE A 66 -4.42 3.29 16.21
CA ILE A 66 -3.98 3.28 14.81
C ILE A 66 -5.05 3.94 13.95
N ILE A 67 -4.63 4.79 13.01
CA ILE A 67 -5.47 5.36 11.95
C ILE A 67 -4.91 4.87 10.62
N THR A 68 -5.73 4.18 9.82
CA THR A 68 -5.41 3.87 8.42
C THR A 68 -6.26 4.74 7.51
N THR A 69 -5.62 5.47 6.58
CA THR A 69 -6.29 6.24 5.53
C THR A 69 -6.00 5.60 4.16
N VAL A 70 -7.06 5.28 3.43
CA VAL A 70 -7.05 4.66 2.09
C VAL A 70 -8.16 5.28 1.23
N THR A 71 -8.31 6.60 1.31
CA THR A 71 -9.29 7.34 0.51
C THR A 71 -8.77 7.55 -0.92
N ALA A 72 -9.70 7.84 -1.84
CA ALA A 72 -9.37 8.05 -3.24
C ALA A 72 -9.98 9.38 -3.72
N ASP A 73 -9.31 10.48 -3.41
CA ASP A 73 -9.58 11.79 -3.97
C ASP A 73 -8.29 12.34 -4.60
N LYS A 74 -8.35 12.82 -5.84
CA LYS A 74 -7.18 13.36 -6.55
C LYS A 74 -7.04 14.85 -6.29
N ALA A 75 -6.84 15.19 -5.02
CA ALA A 75 -6.71 16.55 -4.52
C ALA A 75 -5.89 16.59 -3.22
N TYR A 76 -5.48 17.81 -2.82
CA TYR A 76 -4.95 18.05 -1.48
C TYR A 76 -6.07 18.00 -0.46
N ALA A 77 -6.29 16.82 0.14
CA ALA A 77 -7.26 16.64 1.20
C ALA A 77 -6.60 16.72 2.58
N THR A 78 -7.40 17.09 3.57
CA THR A 78 -7.02 17.12 4.99
C THR A 78 -7.97 16.20 5.76
N ILE A 79 -7.95 14.91 5.41
CA ILE A 79 -8.75 13.86 6.04
C ILE A 79 -8.43 13.81 7.53
N ILE A 80 -7.15 13.87 7.88
CA ILE A 80 -6.68 13.98 9.26
C ILE A 80 -6.11 15.36 9.52
N THR A 81 -6.61 16.02 10.55
CA THR A 81 -6.16 17.33 10.99
C THR A 81 -5.46 17.25 12.36
N PRO A 82 -4.65 18.25 12.74
CA PRO A 82 -3.80 18.17 13.93
C PRO A 82 -4.54 18.08 15.26
N ASP A 83 -5.81 18.50 15.30
CA ASP A 83 -6.72 18.42 16.45
C ASP A 83 -7.26 17.01 16.69
N MET A 84 -7.16 16.12 15.69
CA MET A 84 -7.55 14.72 15.80
C MET A 84 -6.44 13.83 16.41
N LEU A 85 -5.23 14.36 16.59
CA LEU A 85 -4.11 13.60 17.11
C LEU A 85 -4.20 13.41 18.62
N GLU A 86 -4.04 12.16 19.04
CA GLU A 86 -3.85 11.79 20.45
C GLU A 86 -2.43 11.21 20.65
N PRO A 87 -1.81 11.40 21.83
CA PRO A 87 -0.50 10.84 22.13
C PRO A 87 -0.45 9.33 21.89
N GLY A 88 0.61 8.86 21.24
CA GLY A 88 0.86 7.44 20.98
C GLY A 88 0.32 6.90 19.67
N MET A 89 -0.54 7.64 18.96
CA MET A 89 -1.12 7.19 17.71
C MET A 89 -0.07 6.78 16.66
N HIS A 90 -0.40 5.74 15.89
CA HIS A 90 0.27 5.41 14.64
C HIS A 90 -0.65 5.68 13.45
N LEU A 91 -0.18 6.44 12.48
CA LEU A 91 -0.89 6.71 11.23
C LEU A 91 -0.26 5.87 10.12
N ASN A 92 -1.09 5.05 9.49
CA ASN A 92 -0.80 4.31 8.27
C ASN A 92 -1.46 5.07 7.11
N ALA A 93 -0.74 6.04 6.54
CA ALA A 93 -1.23 6.93 5.51
C ALA A 93 -0.88 6.34 4.13
N VAL A 94 -1.88 5.82 3.43
CA VAL A 94 -1.70 5.00 2.22
C VAL A 94 -2.42 5.61 1.01
N GLY A 95 -3.47 6.40 1.24
CA GLY A 95 -4.24 6.98 0.16
C GLY A 95 -3.55 8.16 -0.52
N GLY A 96 -2.57 8.85 0.07
CA GLY A 96 -1.80 9.90 -0.58
C GLY A 96 -0.60 9.34 -1.36
N ASP A 97 -0.72 9.16 -2.68
CA ASP A 97 0.23 8.36 -3.48
C ASP A 97 0.71 9.04 -4.78
N CYS A 98 0.43 10.33 -4.98
CA CYS A 98 0.90 11.04 -6.16
C CYS A 98 1.04 12.55 -5.92
N PRO A 99 1.76 13.28 -6.79
CA PRO A 99 1.87 14.73 -6.67
C PRO A 99 0.49 15.38 -6.75
N GLY A 100 0.16 16.24 -5.78
CA GLY A 100 -1.15 16.88 -5.69
C GLY A 100 -2.25 16.07 -5.00
N LYS A 101 -1.92 14.91 -4.41
CA LYS A 101 -2.85 14.01 -3.73
C LYS A 101 -2.33 13.66 -2.33
N THR A 102 -2.98 14.21 -1.31
CA THR A 102 -2.57 14.07 0.10
C THR A 102 -3.78 13.81 0.98
N GLU A 103 -3.60 13.15 2.12
CA GLU A 103 -4.69 12.87 3.07
C GLU A 103 -4.47 13.56 4.42
N LEU A 104 -3.22 13.88 4.77
CA LEU A 104 -2.87 14.47 6.05
C LEU A 104 -2.65 15.96 5.91
N HIS A 105 -3.16 16.74 6.86
CA HIS A 105 -2.74 18.13 7.00
C HIS A 105 -1.24 18.18 7.34
N ALA A 106 -0.46 19.08 6.73
CA ALA A 106 0.99 19.19 6.94
C ALA A 106 1.44 19.26 8.42
N ASP A 107 0.65 19.90 9.29
CA ASP A 107 0.96 19.96 10.73
C ASP A 107 0.78 18.63 11.48
N VAL A 108 0.10 17.64 10.90
CA VAL A 108 0.09 16.26 11.43
C VAL A 108 1.50 15.67 11.32
N LEU A 109 2.12 15.82 10.16
CA LEU A 109 3.48 15.36 9.89
C LEU A 109 4.49 16.06 10.80
N ARG A 110 4.36 17.39 10.99
CA ARG A 110 5.25 18.17 11.88
C ARG A 110 5.20 17.73 13.35
N LYS A 111 4.11 17.11 13.79
CA LYS A 111 3.90 16.63 15.16
C LYS A 111 4.27 15.13 15.32
N ALA A 112 4.73 14.49 14.26
CA ALA A 112 5.00 13.06 14.24
C ALA A 112 6.45 12.76 13.82
N ARG A 113 6.90 11.55 14.13
CA ARG A 113 8.07 10.95 13.50
C ARG A 113 7.61 10.26 12.22
N VAL A 114 8.10 10.71 11.08
CA VAL A 114 7.66 10.24 9.75
C VAL A 114 8.62 9.19 9.19
N PHE A 115 8.06 8.10 8.71
CA PHE A 115 8.76 6.96 8.13
C PHE A 115 8.33 6.78 6.68
N VAL A 116 9.28 6.46 5.80
CA VAL A 116 9.07 6.37 4.34
C VAL A 116 9.65 5.09 3.76
N GLU A 117 9.15 4.70 2.58
CA GLU A 117 9.67 3.55 1.81
C GLU A 117 10.98 3.90 1.09
N TYR A 118 10.88 4.71 0.04
CA TYR A 118 12.01 5.21 -0.76
C TYR A 118 11.93 6.74 -0.83
N GLU A 119 12.73 7.41 0.01
CA GLU A 119 12.66 8.85 0.21
C GLU A 119 12.59 9.67 -1.09
N PRO A 120 13.42 9.45 -2.13
CA PRO A 120 13.37 10.27 -3.34
C PRO A 120 12.00 10.26 -4.04
N GLN A 121 11.28 9.13 -4.00
CA GLN A 121 9.93 9.04 -4.56
C GLN A 121 8.89 9.63 -3.60
N THR A 122 8.95 9.28 -2.31
CA THR A 122 7.99 9.78 -1.31
C THR A 122 8.04 11.30 -1.16
N ARG A 123 9.19 11.95 -1.37
CA ARG A 123 9.31 13.42 -1.42
C ARG A 123 8.44 14.09 -2.47
N VAL A 124 8.12 13.38 -3.54
CA VAL A 124 7.35 13.87 -4.67
C VAL A 124 5.88 13.46 -4.56
N GLU A 125 5.61 12.28 -4.02
CA GLU A 125 4.29 11.64 -4.10
C GLU A 125 3.55 11.52 -2.77
N GLY A 126 4.28 11.45 -1.66
CA GLY A 126 3.71 11.23 -0.32
C GLY A 126 3.18 12.49 0.32
N ASP A 127 2.62 12.37 1.52
CA ASP A 127 2.12 13.50 2.30
C ASP A 127 3.23 14.51 2.63
N ILE A 128 4.50 14.09 2.75
CA ILE A 128 5.65 15.00 2.95
C ILE A 128 5.93 15.95 1.79
N GLN A 129 5.29 15.78 0.61
CA GLN A 129 5.38 16.73 -0.50
C GLN A 129 4.92 18.16 -0.10
N GLN A 130 4.16 18.28 0.99
CA GLN A 130 3.68 19.54 1.57
C GLN A 130 4.71 20.26 2.43
N LEU A 131 5.85 19.64 2.72
CA LEU A 131 6.87 20.12 3.65
C LEU A 131 8.14 20.57 2.93
N PRO A 132 9.00 21.38 3.59
CA PRO A 132 10.32 21.69 3.08
C PRO A 132 11.13 20.43 2.73
N ALA A 133 11.97 20.52 1.70
CA ALA A 133 12.78 19.39 1.23
C ALA A 133 13.75 18.84 2.29
N ASP A 134 14.12 19.66 3.28
CA ASP A 134 14.97 19.31 4.41
C ASP A 134 14.19 18.79 5.63
N PHE A 135 12.85 18.69 5.57
CA PHE A 135 12.06 18.10 6.65
C PHE A 135 12.54 16.66 6.93
N PRO A 136 12.94 16.32 8.16
CA PRO A 136 13.56 15.03 8.44
C PRO A 136 12.56 13.88 8.35
N VAL A 137 12.96 12.80 7.66
CA VAL A 137 12.23 11.54 7.59
C VAL A 137 13.15 10.37 7.94
N VAL A 138 12.58 9.20 8.17
CA VAL A 138 13.31 7.98 8.53
C VAL A 138 13.01 6.89 7.52
N ASP A 139 14.05 6.31 6.93
CA ASP A 139 13.88 5.16 6.05
C ASP A 139 13.38 3.93 6.83
N LEU A 140 12.25 3.35 6.41
CA LEU A 140 11.67 2.16 7.06
C LEU A 140 12.67 0.99 7.11
N TRP A 141 13.45 0.79 6.03
CA TRP A 141 14.41 -0.32 5.96
C TRP A 141 15.51 -0.24 7.03
N ARG A 142 15.92 0.97 7.45
CA ARG A 142 16.89 1.17 8.54
C ARG A 142 16.31 0.78 9.89
N VAL A 143 15.03 1.09 10.10
CA VAL A 143 14.29 0.71 11.31
C VAL A 143 14.20 -0.81 11.41
N LEU A 144 13.81 -1.49 10.31
CA LEU A 144 13.70 -2.95 10.26
C LEU A 144 15.05 -3.65 10.52
N ARG A 145 16.17 -3.00 10.21
CA ARG A 145 17.53 -3.51 10.48
C ARG A 145 18.07 -3.15 11.87
N GLY A 146 17.35 -2.35 12.65
CA GLY A 146 17.83 -1.83 13.93
C GLY A 146 18.96 -0.80 13.81
N GLU A 147 19.14 -0.20 12.62
CA GLU A 147 20.17 0.82 12.35
C GLU A 147 19.71 2.22 12.76
N THR A 148 18.41 2.41 12.97
CA THR A 148 17.81 3.67 13.43
C THR A 148 16.55 3.34 14.22
N GLU A 149 16.25 4.13 15.24
CA GLU A 149 15.06 3.93 16.07
C GLU A 149 13.77 4.11 15.26
N GLY A 150 12.81 3.22 15.48
CA GLY A 150 11.41 3.40 15.09
C GLY A 150 10.72 4.38 16.03
N ARG A 151 9.70 3.88 16.74
CA ARG A 151 9.06 4.59 17.86
C ARG A 151 10.05 4.80 19.00
N GLN A 152 10.07 6.01 19.57
CA GLN A 152 11.00 6.43 20.63
C GLN A 152 10.32 6.65 21.99
N SER A 153 8.98 6.76 22.02
CA SER A 153 8.21 6.81 23.25
C SER A 153 6.75 6.38 23.03
N ASP A 154 6.07 6.01 24.12
CA ASP A 154 4.66 5.62 24.09
C ASP A 154 3.73 6.78 23.71
N SER A 155 4.12 8.02 23.99
CA SER A 155 3.33 9.22 23.65
C SER A 155 3.61 9.77 22.25
N GLN A 156 4.65 9.27 21.56
CA GLN A 156 5.05 9.76 20.25
C GLN A 156 3.96 9.47 19.20
N VAL A 157 3.68 10.41 18.31
CA VAL A 157 2.91 10.10 17.10
C VAL A 157 3.87 9.61 16.02
N THR A 158 3.54 8.51 15.35
CA THR A 158 4.31 7.98 14.22
C THR A 158 3.46 7.99 12.97
N VAL A 159 4.06 8.34 11.83
CA VAL A 159 3.39 8.32 10.52
C VAL A 159 4.20 7.44 9.59
N PHE A 160 3.59 6.42 9.02
CA PHE A 160 4.09 5.78 7.81
C PHE A 160 3.46 6.48 6.60
N ASP A 161 4.27 7.25 5.87
CA ASP A 161 3.89 7.97 4.65
C ASP A 161 4.13 7.04 3.46
N SER A 162 3.11 6.25 3.13
CA SER A 162 3.17 5.16 2.16
C SER A 162 2.63 5.59 0.80
N VAL A 163 3.44 5.35 -0.23
CA VAL A 163 3.12 5.66 -1.63
C VAL A 163 3.23 4.42 -2.54
N GLY A 164 3.78 3.33 -2.01
CA GLY A 164 4.08 2.11 -2.76
C GLY A 164 5.41 2.21 -3.50
N PHE A 165 6.25 1.19 -3.35
CA PHE A 165 7.55 1.12 -3.99
C PHE A 165 7.78 -0.22 -4.69
N ALA A 166 8.46 -0.18 -5.84
CA ALA A 166 8.65 -1.33 -6.73
C ALA A 166 9.27 -2.59 -6.06
N LEU A 167 9.97 -2.43 -4.92
CA LEU A 167 10.47 -3.56 -4.15
C LEU A 167 9.35 -4.43 -3.55
N GLU A 168 8.23 -3.82 -3.20
CA GLU A 168 7.04 -4.52 -2.68
C GLU A 168 6.40 -5.36 -3.79
N ASP A 169 6.25 -4.77 -4.98
CA ASP A 169 5.79 -5.47 -6.20
C ASP A 169 6.73 -6.62 -6.59
N TYR A 170 8.05 -6.38 -6.56
CA TYR A 170 9.04 -7.43 -6.79
C TYR A 170 8.86 -8.60 -5.81
N THR A 171 8.61 -8.29 -4.55
CA THR A 171 8.42 -9.29 -3.50
C THR A 171 7.17 -10.13 -3.73
N VAL A 172 6.03 -9.48 -4.03
CA VAL A 172 4.77 -10.22 -4.30
C VAL A 172 4.83 -11.00 -5.60
N LEU A 173 5.49 -10.50 -6.65
CA LEU A 173 5.69 -11.24 -7.91
C LEU A 173 6.46 -12.55 -7.67
N ARG A 174 7.53 -12.50 -6.87
CA ARG A 174 8.30 -13.71 -6.51
C ARG A 174 7.49 -14.68 -5.65
N TYR A 175 6.70 -14.16 -4.71
CA TYR A 175 5.82 -14.97 -3.89
C TYR A 175 4.77 -15.69 -4.76
N VAL A 176 4.07 -14.95 -5.62
CA VAL A 176 3.05 -15.50 -6.54
C VAL A 176 3.65 -16.57 -7.45
N LEU A 177 4.80 -16.30 -8.07
CA LEU A 177 5.49 -17.28 -8.91
C LEU A 177 5.77 -18.58 -8.14
N GLN A 178 6.37 -18.47 -6.94
CA GLN A 178 6.68 -19.64 -6.13
C GLN A 178 5.41 -20.42 -5.73
N GLN A 179 4.34 -19.72 -5.35
CA GLN A 179 3.09 -20.37 -4.96
C GLN A 179 2.37 -21.04 -6.14
N ALA A 180 2.44 -20.43 -7.33
CA ALA A 180 1.85 -20.95 -8.56
C ALA A 180 2.60 -22.21 -9.05
N GLU A 181 3.94 -22.18 -9.06
CA GLU A 181 4.78 -23.33 -9.42
C GLU A 181 4.49 -24.54 -8.52
N LYS A 182 4.41 -24.33 -7.20
CA LYS A 182 4.07 -25.38 -6.22
C LYS A 182 2.69 -26.02 -6.46
N ARG A 183 1.79 -25.32 -7.14
CA ARG A 183 0.41 -25.75 -7.40
C ARG A 183 0.16 -26.13 -8.85
N GLY A 184 1.17 -26.08 -9.72
CA GLY A 184 1.01 -26.32 -11.15
C GLY A 184 0.05 -25.32 -11.82
N MET A 185 -0.05 -24.09 -11.30
CA MET A 185 -0.90 -23.04 -11.83
C MET A 185 -0.12 -22.16 -12.81
N GLY A 186 -0.81 -21.65 -13.84
CA GLY A 186 -0.24 -20.77 -14.85
C GLY A 186 -0.41 -21.33 -16.27
N SER A 187 -0.03 -20.53 -17.26
CA SER A 187 -0.05 -20.94 -18.67
C SER A 187 1.19 -20.38 -19.36
N LYS A 188 1.82 -21.21 -20.19
CA LYS A 188 2.96 -20.77 -21.00
C LYS A 188 2.46 -19.88 -22.13
N ILE A 189 3.10 -18.72 -22.29
CA ILE A 189 2.85 -17.77 -23.37
C ILE A 189 4.16 -17.41 -24.06
N ASP A 190 4.12 -17.21 -25.37
CA ASP A 190 5.28 -16.75 -26.15
C ASP A 190 5.30 -15.21 -26.16
N LEU A 191 5.73 -14.60 -25.06
CA LEU A 191 5.83 -13.14 -24.94
C LEU A 191 7.07 -12.59 -25.68
N VAL A 192 8.18 -13.31 -25.60
CA VAL A 192 9.45 -13.04 -26.29
C VAL A 192 10.00 -14.35 -26.86
N PRO A 193 10.88 -14.31 -27.88
CA PRO A 193 11.60 -15.49 -28.32
C PRO A 193 12.34 -16.17 -27.16
N TRP A 194 12.33 -17.50 -27.15
CA TRP A 194 13.20 -18.29 -26.28
C TRP A 194 14.50 -18.64 -27.02
N VAL A 195 15.24 -19.63 -26.55
CA VAL A 195 16.44 -20.15 -27.22
C VAL A 195 16.10 -20.61 -28.64
N GLU A 196 16.85 -20.11 -29.61
CA GLU A 196 16.76 -20.43 -31.03
C GLU A 196 18.11 -20.88 -31.58
N ASP A 197 18.10 -21.57 -32.71
CA ASP A 197 19.31 -22.11 -33.34
C ASP A 197 20.27 -20.99 -33.80
N ASP A 198 19.73 -19.88 -34.32
CA ASP A 198 20.48 -18.64 -34.58
C ASP A 198 19.78 -17.43 -33.96
N PRO A 199 20.22 -16.95 -32.77
CA PRO A 199 19.61 -15.79 -32.13
C PRO A 199 19.86 -14.47 -32.88
N LYS A 200 20.70 -14.45 -33.93
CA LYS A 200 20.91 -13.28 -34.78
C LYS A 200 19.90 -13.21 -35.94
N ASP A 201 19.21 -14.31 -36.27
CA ASP A 201 18.23 -14.36 -37.36
C ASP A 201 16.81 -14.03 -36.89
N LEU A 202 16.61 -12.80 -36.43
CA LEU A 202 15.26 -12.30 -36.10
C LEU A 202 14.38 -12.20 -37.37
N PHE A 203 14.98 -12.03 -38.55
CA PHE A 203 14.23 -11.91 -39.82
C PHE A 203 13.46 -13.20 -40.14
N SER A 204 13.93 -14.37 -39.69
CA SER A 204 13.21 -15.64 -39.77
C SER A 204 11.76 -15.55 -39.28
N HIS A 205 11.48 -14.75 -38.24
CA HIS A 205 10.14 -14.59 -37.65
C HIS A 205 9.19 -13.75 -38.50
N THR A 206 9.71 -12.93 -39.42
CA THR A 206 8.88 -12.11 -40.33
C THR A 206 8.15 -12.96 -41.39
N ARG A 207 8.55 -14.24 -41.56
CA ARG A 207 8.00 -15.19 -42.55
C ARG A 207 6.67 -15.82 -42.10
N GLY A 208 6.10 -15.35 -40.99
CA GLY A 208 4.93 -15.94 -40.34
C GLY A 208 5.23 -17.28 -39.67
N ARG A 209 4.32 -17.71 -38.77
CA ARG A 209 4.49 -18.93 -37.95
C ARG A 209 4.76 -20.20 -38.78
N ALA A 210 4.14 -20.31 -39.96
CA ALA A 210 4.33 -21.47 -40.86
C ALA A 210 5.67 -21.44 -41.62
N GLY A 211 6.23 -20.26 -41.90
CA GLY A 211 7.48 -20.10 -42.64
C GLY A 211 8.72 -20.56 -41.86
N LYS A 212 8.68 -20.46 -40.53
CA LYS A 212 9.78 -20.83 -39.62
C LYS A 212 10.12 -22.33 -39.65
N ASN A 213 9.12 -23.20 -39.85
CA ASN A 213 9.32 -24.66 -39.88
C ASN A 213 10.00 -25.18 -41.17
N ARG A 214 10.04 -24.39 -42.25
CA ARG A 214 10.63 -24.82 -43.54
C ARG A 214 12.15 -24.77 -43.55
N ILE A 215 12.78 -23.91 -42.74
CA ILE A 215 14.24 -23.72 -42.74
C ILE A 215 14.96 -24.81 -41.94
N ARG A 216 14.32 -25.38 -40.90
CA ARG A 216 14.87 -26.48 -40.08
C ARG A 216 15.14 -27.78 -40.86
N ARG A 217 14.69 -27.92 -42.11
CA ARG A 217 14.88 -29.12 -42.94
C ARG A 217 16.02 -29.01 -43.97
N VAL A 218 16.82 -27.94 -43.94
CA VAL A 218 17.97 -27.78 -44.85
C VAL A 218 19.25 -27.77 -44.02
N ALA A 219 19.61 -28.92 -43.49
CA ALA A 219 20.94 -29.27 -42.99
C ALA A 219 21.20 -30.74 -43.33
#